data_AF-A0AA38G9G4-F1
#
_entry.id   AF-A0AA38G9G4-F1
#
_cell.length_a   1.000
_cell.length_b   1.000
_cell.length_c   1.000
_cell.angle_alpha   90.00
_cell.angle_beta   90.00
_cell.angle_gamma   90.00
#
_symmetry.space_group_name_H-M   'P 1'
#
loop_
_entity.id
_entity.type
_entity.pdbx_description
1 polymer ?
#
loop_
_entity_poly.entity_id
_entity_poly.type
_entity_poly.pdbx_seq_one_letter_code
_entity_poly.pdbx_strand_id
1 'polypeptide(L)'
;MEELGVLDEYRVKLYKLYEQARDKIRIVVSMEEQHEKLRRVVDEWRSQALKKLSPLHDNPFEASATISAADVNIDPIHISTEAKDCSSLLTLIETDNIPLNKFITVLAYDCLEISRLSRQALKNVYTKLLLFGHSSSQEVLLEGEPQKTFARSLAFFMEFSEVVCRLRAVLNNLVRQVDSIYSTETKNNKLCTCFNSIHIPSVFASFADGLTVFLIVDEIIAQNGYVKHYASLFMRMLDAVRMEPNKFSMLPENVDCLDHVINQLDELLHVGIFQRFLQEDLILNESMQGLKSNKRFLEENTFCLCEGMSDILSRLDTWKELPSDRRQMVGYLGLFIFHSWLTVDPPEKKVAKLIMEVLRRLPVVHFDSNIMFMLLDLLLAHLPKPLISCSPLKEVLKESAAIKNNHLLQMDEVLARDCQTIKTAVASWIAAFHSSMSPLMQLSEVRATLEIRTKQIIQGLMLANRLQNMLRSTIDLHVLFEVPVKKEKLKSLGHISVLLKAVENVFHRKYFEISQSLPHIINLVQSHIENVLQPVKVFINNEMECNMVNLMLPMSFIFIMKSFVLQTQLELDLSRRTKSNNMTFLSSLTRSMEQNFAEDVL
;
A
#
# COMPACT_ATOMS: atom_id res chain seq x y z
N MET A 1 -17.88 -2.85 -68.50
CA MET A 1 -16.40 -2.71 -68.38
C MET A 1 -16.00 -1.64 -67.37
N GLU A 2 -16.77 -0.58 -67.14
CA GLU A 2 -16.48 0.43 -66.10
C GLU A 2 -16.62 -0.11 -64.65
N GLU A 3 -17.53 -1.04 -64.37
CA GLU A 3 -17.69 -1.62 -63.02
C GLU A 3 -16.49 -2.51 -62.57
N LEU A 4 -15.74 -3.08 -63.50
CA LEU A 4 -14.55 -3.87 -63.22
C LEU A 4 -13.35 -3.00 -62.79
N GLY A 5 -13.24 -1.78 -63.32
CA GLY A 5 -12.19 -0.83 -62.95
C GLY A 5 -12.37 -0.27 -61.53
N VAL A 6 -13.63 -0.05 -61.11
CA VAL A 6 -13.95 0.41 -59.75
C VAL A 6 -13.64 -0.67 -58.71
N LEU A 7 -13.91 -1.94 -59.02
CA LEU A 7 -13.60 -3.06 -58.12
C LEU A 7 -12.09 -3.25 -57.88
N ASP A 8 -11.25 -3.03 -58.88
CA ASP A 8 -9.80 -3.09 -58.73
C ASP A 8 -9.25 -1.91 -57.93
N GLU A 9 -9.81 -0.71 -58.09
CA GLU A 9 -9.44 0.46 -57.29
C GLU A 9 -9.80 0.26 -55.80
N TYR A 10 -10.97 -0.31 -55.51
CA TYR A 10 -11.36 -0.66 -54.15
C TYR A 10 -10.46 -1.75 -53.53
N ARG A 11 -10.07 -2.76 -54.31
CA ARG A 11 -9.14 -3.81 -53.85
C ARG A 11 -7.78 -3.25 -53.48
N VAL A 12 -7.22 -2.36 -54.30
CA VAL A 12 -5.93 -1.70 -54.02
C VAL A 12 -6.02 -0.83 -52.76
N LYS A 13 -7.15 -0.13 -52.56
CA LYS A 13 -7.38 0.70 -51.38
C LYS A 13 -7.53 -0.13 -50.10
N LEU A 14 -8.23 -1.26 -50.17
CA LEU A 14 -8.36 -2.24 -49.08
C LEU A 14 -7.01 -2.86 -48.73
N TYR A 15 -6.18 -3.19 -49.72
CA TYR A 15 -4.86 -3.77 -49.49
C TYR A 15 -3.91 -2.78 -48.80
N LYS A 16 -3.95 -1.49 -49.19
CA LYS A 16 -3.20 -0.42 -48.50
C LYS A 16 -3.66 -0.20 -47.06
N LEU A 17 -4.97 -0.22 -46.82
CA LEU A 17 -5.53 -0.13 -45.46
C LEU A 17 -5.15 -1.34 -44.60
N TYR A 18 -5.11 -2.53 -45.19
CA TYR A 18 -4.68 -3.76 -44.51
C TYR A 18 -3.19 -3.72 -44.14
N GLU A 19 -2.31 -3.28 -45.04
CA GLU A 19 -0.89 -3.08 -44.75
C GLU A 19 -0.68 -2.03 -43.64
N GLN A 20 -1.38 -0.89 -43.72
CA GLN A 20 -1.33 0.13 -42.66
C GLN A 20 -1.85 -0.39 -41.31
N ALA A 21 -2.91 -1.19 -41.31
CA ALA A 21 -3.43 -1.82 -40.09
C ALA A 21 -2.45 -2.86 -39.53
N ARG A 22 -1.81 -3.64 -40.40
CA ARG A 22 -0.81 -4.65 -40.03
C ARG A 22 0.44 -4.01 -39.41
N ASP A 23 0.94 -2.93 -39.98
CA ASP A 23 2.07 -2.20 -39.41
C ASP A 23 1.70 -1.52 -38.09
N LYS A 24 0.48 -0.96 -37.98
CA LYS A 24 -0.04 -0.43 -36.71
C LYS A 24 -0.16 -1.52 -35.65
N ILE A 25 -0.69 -2.70 -35.97
CA ILE A 25 -0.78 -3.85 -35.05
C ILE A 25 0.62 -4.31 -34.62
N ARG A 26 1.59 -4.35 -35.55
CA ARG A 26 2.96 -4.75 -35.24
C ARG A 26 3.67 -3.74 -34.32
N ILE A 27 3.40 -2.45 -34.49
CA ILE A 27 3.86 -1.39 -33.59
C ILE A 27 3.18 -1.51 -32.22
N VAL A 28 1.87 -1.78 -32.16
CA VAL A 28 1.14 -1.97 -30.89
C VAL A 28 1.65 -3.19 -30.13
N VAL A 29 1.85 -4.34 -30.79
CA VAL A 29 2.42 -5.54 -30.15
C VAL A 29 3.85 -5.30 -29.68
N SER A 30 4.67 -4.59 -30.47
CA SER A 30 6.00 -4.18 -30.06
C SER A 30 5.96 -3.22 -28.86
N MET A 31 5.00 -2.30 -28.83
CA MET A 31 4.80 -1.37 -27.71
C MET A 31 4.29 -2.07 -26.47
N GLU A 32 3.39 -3.04 -26.58
CA GLU A 32 2.92 -3.89 -25.48
C GLU A 32 4.07 -4.73 -24.90
N GLU A 33 4.94 -5.28 -25.74
CA GLU A 33 6.11 -6.04 -25.28
C GLU A 33 7.15 -5.13 -24.59
N GLN A 34 7.33 -3.90 -25.08
CA GLN A 34 8.16 -2.89 -24.40
C GLN A 34 7.49 -2.38 -23.12
N HIS A 35 6.17 -2.25 -23.09
CA HIS A 35 5.37 -1.86 -21.93
C HIS A 35 5.43 -2.93 -20.84
N GLU A 36 5.35 -4.20 -21.19
CA GLU A 36 5.48 -5.33 -20.25
C GLU A 36 6.92 -5.44 -19.71
N LYS A 37 7.94 -5.19 -20.54
CA LYS A 37 9.33 -5.10 -20.07
C LYS A 37 9.54 -3.90 -19.15
N LEU A 38 8.94 -2.76 -19.47
CA LEU A 38 9.03 -1.53 -18.69
C LEU A 38 8.27 -1.63 -17.37
N ARG A 39 7.07 -2.18 -17.37
CA ARG A 39 6.28 -2.49 -16.18
C ARG A 39 7.07 -3.36 -15.23
N ARG A 40 7.70 -4.44 -15.72
CA ARG A 40 8.60 -5.29 -14.90
C ARG A 40 9.78 -4.51 -14.32
N VAL A 41 10.38 -3.58 -15.08
CA VAL A 41 11.51 -2.75 -14.60
C VAL A 41 11.05 -1.71 -13.57
N VAL A 42 9.87 -1.12 -13.77
CA VAL A 42 9.25 -0.13 -12.89
C VAL A 42 8.76 -0.76 -11.59
N ASP A 43 8.14 -1.94 -11.66
CA ASP A 43 7.66 -2.68 -10.49
C ASP A 43 8.81 -3.22 -9.65
N GLU A 44 9.88 -3.70 -10.32
CA GLU A 44 11.13 -4.07 -9.66
C GLU A 44 11.72 -2.86 -8.94
N TRP A 45 11.76 -1.67 -9.56
CA TRP A 45 12.34 -0.45 -9.00
C TRP A 45 11.48 0.22 -7.90
N ARG A 46 10.15 0.20 -8.02
CA ARG A 46 9.19 0.72 -7.02
C ARG A 46 9.38 0.05 -5.66
N SER A 47 9.71 -1.25 -5.65
CA SER A 47 10.04 -2.01 -4.44
C SER A 47 11.37 -1.60 -3.78
N GLN A 48 12.30 -0.98 -4.52
CA GLN A 48 13.67 -0.73 -4.06
C GLN A 48 13.92 0.67 -3.54
N ALA A 49 13.37 1.68 -4.19
CA ALA A 49 13.52 3.04 -3.71
C ALA A 49 12.89 3.17 -2.34
N LEU A 50 11.79 2.43 -2.11
CA LEU A 50 10.97 2.48 -0.90
C LEU A 50 11.67 2.34 0.42
N LYS A 51 12.83 1.70 0.41
CA LYS A 51 13.66 1.49 1.59
C LYS A 51 14.81 2.49 1.76
N LYS A 52 14.91 3.56 0.95
CA LYS A 52 16.04 4.51 0.98
C LYS A 52 15.85 6.02 1.36
N LEU A 53 14.65 6.59 1.49
CA LEU A 53 14.36 7.95 2.05
C LEU A 53 13.87 8.17 3.54
N SER A 54 14.05 7.33 4.58
CA SER A 54 13.39 7.59 5.92
C SER A 54 14.00 8.64 6.83
N PRO A 55 15.32 8.91 6.86
CA PRO A 55 15.84 9.63 8.02
C PRO A 55 15.88 11.15 7.95
N LEU A 56 15.10 11.81 7.09
CA LEU A 56 15.37 13.23 6.78
C LEU A 56 14.50 14.31 7.37
N HIS A 57 13.30 13.98 7.76
CA HIS A 57 12.35 15.01 8.07
C HIS A 57 12.43 15.29 9.57
N ASP A 58 13.14 16.36 9.96
CA ASP A 58 12.73 17.36 10.99
C ASP A 58 13.89 18.29 11.45
N ASN A 59 14.11 19.44 10.78
CA ASN A 59 13.98 20.78 11.39
C ASN A 59 14.15 21.94 10.38
N PRO A 60 13.50 23.09 10.61
CA PRO A 60 13.41 24.22 9.69
C PRO A 60 14.55 25.22 9.90
N PHE A 61 14.90 25.94 8.83
CA PHE A 61 15.91 27.00 8.72
C PHE A 61 17.37 26.57 8.46
N GLU A 62 17.80 26.93 7.26
CA GLU A 62 19.14 27.29 6.79
C GLU A 62 20.37 26.41 7.11
N ALA A 63 21.04 26.05 6.00
CA ALA A 63 22.48 25.86 5.82
C ALA A 63 23.15 24.51 6.16
N SER A 64 23.91 24.04 5.15
CA SER A 64 25.06 23.13 5.12
C SER A 64 24.97 21.71 5.69
N ALA A 65 25.38 20.76 4.85
CA ALA A 65 25.59 19.36 5.19
C ALA A 65 26.57 19.19 6.36
N THR A 66 26.15 18.47 7.40
CA THR A 66 27.04 18.04 8.48
C THR A 66 26.87 16.53 8.69
N ILE A 67 27.98 15.79 8.60
CA ILE A 67 28.06 14.35 8.87
C ILE A 67 28.49 14.19 10.33
N SER A 68 27.69 13.50 11.15
CA SER A 68 28.08 13.10 12.50
C SER A 68 27.94 11.59 12.64
N ALA A 69 29.02 10.93 13.06
CA ALA A 69 29.05 9.51 13.39
C ALA A 69 28.95 9.36 14.91
N ALA A 70 27.98 8.57 15.38
CA ALA A 70 27.80 8.27 16.80
C ALA A 70 27.62 6.77 17.06
N ASP A 71 27.88 6.41 18.32
CA ASP A 71 28.28 5.13 18.93
C ASP A 71 27.40 3.88 18.67
N VAL A 72 28.07 2.73 18.56
CA VAL A 72 27.60 1.37 18.19
C VAL A 72 26.55 0.79 19.15
N ASN A 73 26.53 1.25 20.41
CA ASN A 73 25.64 0.71 21.44
C ASN A 73 24.32 1.46 21.63
N ILE A 74 24.14 2.61 20.98
CA ILE A 74 23.00 3.50 21.25
C ILE A 74 22.21 3.81 19.97
N ASP A 75 22.84 3.88 18.80
CA ASP A 75 22.12 4.24 17.58
C ASP A 75 22.68 3.54 16.33
N PRO A 76 21.97 2.60 15.67
CA PRO A 76 22.60 1.71 14.71
C PRO A 76 22.73 2.28 13.29
N ILE A 77 22.51 3.59 13.05
CA ILE A 77 22.81 4.39 11.83
C ILE A 77 21.85 5.59 11.71
N HIS A 78 22.37 6.79 11.43
CA HIS A 78 21.61 7.96 10.95
C HIS A 78 22.19 8.47 9.62
N ILE A 79 21.46 8.32 8.51
CA ILE A 79 21.75 9.06 7.24
C ILE A 79 20.51 9.68 6.71
N SER A 80 20.60 10.98 6.51
CA SER A 80 19.55 11.79 5.95
C SER A 80 19.96 12.24 4.53
N THR A 81 19.27 11.76 3.48
CA THR A 81 19.31 12.33 2.10
C THR A 81 17.91 12.57 1.49
N GLU A 82 17.38 13.80 1.57
CA GLU A 82 16.08 14.18 1.01
C GLU A 82 16.25 14.31 -0.48
N ALA A 83 15.62 13.43 -1.24
CA ALA A 83 15.37 13.72 -2.63
C ALA A 83 14.34 14.84 -2.69
N LYS A 84 14.80 16.09 -2.73
CA LYS A 84 13.99 17.18 -3.25
C LYS A 84 13.96 17.03 -4.76
N ASP A 85 12.81 16.60 -5.29
CA ASP A 85 12.51 16.89 -6.69
C ASP A 85 12.53 18.42 -6.84
N CYS A 86 13.53 18.93 -7.56
CA CYS A 86 13.58 20.34 -7.94
C CYS A 86 12.54 20.67 -9.03
N SER A 87 11.76 19.67 -9.47
CA SER A 87 10.76 19.77 -10.53
C SER A 87 9.36 19.83 -9.93
N SER A 88 8.64 20.91 -10.18
CA SER A 88 7.25 21.04 -9.78
C SER A 88 6.36 20.01 -10.51
N LEU A 89 5.21 19.65 -9.91
CA LEU A 89 4.22 18.83 -10.60
C LEU A 89 3.82 19.41 -11.96
N LEU A 90 3.68 20.74 -12.00
CA LEU A 90 3.28 21.46 -13.21
C LEU A 90 4.30 21.27 -14.33
N THR A 91 5.60 21.33 -14.00
CA THR A 91 6.69 21.08 -14.97
C THR A 91 6.74 19.64 -15.48
N LEU A 92 6.28 18.67 -14.69
CA LEU A 92 6.20 17.27 -15.12
C LEU A 92 5.00 16.99 -16.03
N ILE A 93 3.91 17.74 -15.86
CA ILE A 93 2.65 17.59 -16.60
C ILE A 93 2.63 18.48 -17.86
N GLU A 94 3.51 19.46 -17.97
CA GLU A 94 3.50 20.44 -19.06
C GLU A 94 3.62 19.79 -20.45
N THR A 95 2.47 19.75 -21.14
CA THR A 95 2.34 19.44 -22.57
C THR A 95 1.68 20.59 -23.32
N ASP A 96 1.66 20.53 -24.65
CA ASP A 96 0.95 21.53 -25.48
C ASP A 96 -0.59 21.43 -25.34
N ASN A 97 -1.10 20.38 -24.68
CA ASN A 97 -2.52 20.15 -24.46
C ASN A 97 -2.98 20.68 -23.09
N ILE A 98 -3.38 21.96 -23.06
CA ILE A 98 -3.84 22.64 -21.82
C ILE A 98 -5.01 21.92 -21.13
N PRO A 99 -6.08 21.46 -21.81
CA PRO A 99 -7.15 20.69 -21.17
C PRO A 99 -6.67 19.41 -20.49
N LEU A 100 -5.80 18.63 -21.15
CA LEU A 100 -5.21 17.42 -20.59
C LEU A 100 -4.34 17.76 -19.38
N ASN A 101 -3.51 18.79 -19.45
CA ASN A 101 -2.66 19.19 -18.33
C ASN A 101 -3.49 19.51 -17.09
N LYS A 102 -4.57 20.28 -17.24
CA LYS A 102 -5.49 20.59 -16.14
C LYS A 102 -6.06 19.33 -15.52
N PHE A 103 -6.52 18.42 -16.36
CA PHE A 103 -7.11 17.16 -15.95
C PHE A 103 -6.15 16.28 -15.14
N ILE A 104 -4.97 16.02 -15.70
CA ILE A 104 -3.94 15.20 -15.06
C ILE A 104 -3.52 15.85 -13.75
N THR A 105 -3.37 17.17 -13.74
CA THR A 105 -2.95 17.93 -12.56
C THR A 105 -3.89 17.66 -11.39
N VAL A 106 -5.20 17.72 -11.59
CA VAL A 106 -6.19 17.53 -10.51
C VAL A 106 -6.15 16.09 -9.98
N LEU A 107 -6.30 15.08 -10.84
CA LEU A 107 -6.26 13.68 -10.41
C LEU A 107 -4.94 13.33 -9.72
N ALA A 108 -3.84 13.87 -10.23
CA ALA A 108 -2.53 13.60 -9.70
C ALA A 108 -2.33 14.33 -8.36
N TYR A 109 -2.92 15.50 -8.11
CA TYR A 109 -2.91 16.14 -6.79
C TYR A 109 -3.67 15.31 -5.77
N ASP A 110 -4.86 14.81 -6.11
CA ASP A 110 -5.65 13.95 -5.20
C ASP A 110 -4.88 12.67 -4.85
N CYS A 111 -4.23 12.03 -5.82
CA CYS A 111 -3.42 10.84 -5.55
C CYS A 111 -2.16 11.14 -4.73
N LEU A 112 -1.53 12.30 -4.93
CA LEU A 112 -0.43 12.74 -4.04
C LEU A 112 -0.94 12.90 -2.61
N GLU A 113 -2.10 13.53 -2.47
CA GLU A 113 -2.66 13.89 -1.19
C GLU A 113 -3.10 12.65 -0.40
N ILE A 114 -3.74 11.68 -1.05
CA ILE A 114 -4.07 10.38 -0.45
C ILE A 114 -2.80 9.74 0.10
N SER A 115 -1.75 9.66 -0.71
CA SER A 115 -0.53 9.00 -0.27
C SER A 115 0.20 9.79 0.82
N ARG A 116 0.10 11.13 0.84
CA ARG A 116 0.59 11.97 1.95
C ARG A 116 -0.16 11.65 3.24
N LEU A 117 -1.49 11.55 3.19
CA LEU A 117 -2.35 11.24 4.33
C LEU A 117 -2.16 9.80 4.84
N SER A 118 -2.01 8.81 3.94
CA SER A 118 -1.71 7.43 4.32
C SER A 118 -0.40 7.33 5.11
N ARG A 119 0.61 8.13 4.73
CA ARG A 119 1.87 8.21 5.50
C ARG A 119 1.70 8.89 6.84
N GLN A 120 0.92 9.99 6.88
CA GLN A 120 0.62 10.68 8.13
C GLN A 120 -0.10 9.74 9.11
N ALA A 121 -1.06 8.95 8.62
CA ALA A 121 -1.76 7.94 9.39
C ALA A 121 -0.80 6.86 9.94
N LEU A 122 0.08 6.33 9.10
CA LEU A 122 1.07 5.34 9.54
C LEU A 122 2.01 5.89 10.63
N LYS A 123 2.56 7.09 10.43
CA LYS A 123 3.54 7.68 11.35
C LYS A 123 2.91 8.09 12.68
N ASN A 124 1.79 8.81 12.62
CA ASN A 124 1.24 9.55 13.74
C ASN A 124 0.03 8.88 14.39
N VAL A 125 -0.73 8.07 13.64
CA VAL A 125 -2.01 7.53 14.11
C VAL A 125 -1.87 6.08 14.57
N TYR A 126 -1.41 5.17 13.70
CA TYR A 126 -1.56 3.73 13.93
C TYR A 126 -0.95 3.24 15.25
N THR A 127 0.32 3.58 15.51
CA THR A 127 0.99 3.13 16.74
C THR A 127 0.42 3.82 17.99
N LYS A 128 0.01 5.09 17.90
CA LYS A 128 -0.60 5.78 19.05
C LYS A 128 -1.96 5.17 19.40
N LEU A 129 -2.78 4.84 18.39
CA LEU A 129 -4.05 4.13 18.58
C LEU A 129 -3.82 2.73 19.17
N LEU A 130 -2.85 1.97 18.64
CA LEU A 130 -2.57 0.60 19.09
C LEU A 130 -2.13 0.55 20.55
N LEU A 131 -1.29 1.50 20.97
CA LEU A 131 -0.75 1.57 22.34
C LEU A 131 -1.65 2.31 23.33
N PHE A 132 -2.72 2.96 22.86
CA PHE A 132 -3.62 3.71 23.72
C PHE A 132 -4.18 2.81 24.84
N GLY A 133 -4.18 3.33 26.07
CA GLY A 133 -4.71 2.63 27.25
C GLY A 133 -3.80 1.56 27.85
N HIS A 134 -2.69 1.20 27.21
CA HIS A 134 -1.75 0.20 27.73
C HIS A 134 -0.79 0.85 28.74
N SER A 135 -0.91 0.50 30.03
CA SER A 135 0.04 0.86 31.08
C SER A 135 1.14 -0.20 31.22
N SER A 136 2.36 0.23 31.55
CA SER A 136 3.49 -0.68 31.81
C SER A 136 3.35 -1.49 33.10
N SER A 137 2.45 -1.08 34.00
CA SER A 137 2.11 -1.78 35.24
C SER A 137 0.74 -2.46 35.13
N GLN A 138 0.67 -3.74 35.53
CA GLN A 138 -0.57 -4.51 35.71
C GLN A 138 -1.34 -4.09 36.99
N GLU A 139 -1.21 -2.84 37.41
CA GLU A 139 -1.93 -2.34 38.58
C GLU A 139 -3.38 -2.05 38.21
N VAL A 140 -4.31 -2.38 39.12
CA VAL A 140 -5.72 -2.02 38.98
C VAL A 140 -5.80 -0.50 38.90
N LEU A 141 -6.23 0.03 37.75
CA LEU A 141 -6.37 1.47 37.55
C LEU A 141 -7.32 2.05 38.60
N LEU A 142 -6.88 3.11 39.27
CA LEU A 142 -7.72 3.86 40.18
C LEU A 142 -8.92 4.45 39.45
N GLU A 143 -10.03 4.61 40.17
CA GLU A 143 -11.23 5.25 39.63
C GLU A 143 -10.90 6.67 39.12
N GLY A 144 -11.30 6.97 37.88
CA GLY A 144 -11.01 8.26 37.22
C GLY A 144 -9.75 8.28 36.33
N GLU A 145 -8.83 7.32 36.44
CA GLU A 145 -7.63 7.27 35.59
C GLU A 145 -7.92 7.02 34.10
N PRO A 146 -8.89 6.17 33.71
CA PRO A 146 -9.33 6.04 32.32
C PRO A 146 -9.78 7.37 31.70
N GLN A 147 -10.59 8.13 32.44
CA GLN A 147 -11.10 9.44 32.01
C GLN A 147 -9.97 10.45 31.86
N LYS A 148 -9.03 10.51 32.82
CA LYS A 148 -7.84 11.36 32.71
C LYS A 148 -6.96 10.99 31.53
N THR A 149 -6.78 9.69 31.28
CA THR A 149 -5.97 9.18 30.17
C THR A 149 -6.57 9.58 28.82
N PHE A 150 -7.90 9.45 28.68
CA PHE A 150 -8.62 9.91 27.50
C PHE A 150 -8.52 11.43 27.33
N ALA A 151 -8.76 12.20 28.40
CA ALA A 151 -8.66 13.67 28.39
C ALA A 151 -7.28 14.16 27.94
N ARG A 152 -6.20 13.57 28.47
CA ARG A 152 -4.82 13.91 28.08
C ARG A 152 -4.52 13.54 26.62
N SER A 153 -5.24 12.58 26.07
CA SER A 153 -5.08 12.12 24.69
C SER A 153 -6.03 12.81 23.72
N LEU A 154 -6.84 13.78 24.17
CA LEU A 154 -7.83 14.46 23.32
C LEU A 154 -7.19 15.15 22.12
N ALA A 155 -6.05 15.83 22.32
CA ALA A 155 -5.32 16.47 21.21
C ALA A 155 -4.92 15.48 20.12
N PHE A 156 -4.58 14.25 20.50
CA PHE A 156 -4.30 13.18 19.56
C PHE A 156 -5.56 12.71 18.82
N PHE A 157 -6.69 12.52 19.51
CA PHE A 157 -7.95 12.15 18.85
C PHE A 157 -8.45 13.23 17.89
N MET A 158 -8.15 14.51 18.18
CA MET A 158 -8.42 15.61 17.24
C MET A 158 -7.53 15.55 16.00
N GLU A 159 -6.21 15.36 16.14
CA GLU A 159 -5.29 15.15 15.01
C GLU A 159 -5.74 13.95 14.15
N PHE A 160 -6.12 12.87 14.82
CA PHE A 160 -6.66 11.67 14.19
C PHE A 160 -7.94 11.96 13.38
N SER A 161 -8.91 12.65 13.98
CA SER A 161 -10.14 13.04 13.29
C SER A 161 -9.86 13.92 12.08
N GLU A 162 -8.90 14.85 12.17
CA GLU A 162 -8.52 15.71 11.05
C GLU A 162 -7.97 14.88 9.87
N VAL A 163 -7.07 13.95 10.14
CA VAL A 163 -6.49 13.07 9.10
C VAL A 163 -7.58 12.25 8.43
N VAL A 164 -8.49 11.66 9.20
CA VAL A 164 -9.60 10.85 8.69
C VAL A 164 -10.57 11.69 7.85
N CYS A 165 -11.00 12.85 8.36
CA CYS A 165 -11.91 13.74 7.64
C CYS A 165 -11.30 14.28 6.34
N ARG A 166 -10.01 14.64 6.37
CA ARG A 166 -9.31 15.10 5.17
C ARG A 166 -9.15 14.00 4.14
N LEU A 167 -8.83 12.77 4.55
CA LEU A 167 -8.76 11.63 3.65
C LEU A 167 -10.13 11.32 3.04
N ARG A 168 -11.20 11.32 3.85
CA ARG A 168 -12.60 11.15 3.41
C ARG A 168 -12.95 12.17 2.33
N ALA A 169 -12.62 13.45 2.54
CA ALA A 169 -12.88 14.51 1.57
C ALA A 169 -12.13 14.29 0.24
N VAL A 170 -10.84 13.94 0.29
CA VAL A 170 -10.03 13.69 -0.91
C VAL A 170 -10.51 12.47 -1.68
N LEU A 171 -10.88 11.38 -0.99
CA LEU A 171 -11.43 10.19 -1.62
C LEU A 171 -12.77 10.46 -2.32
N ASN A 172 -13.66 11.22 -1.68
CA ASN A 172 -14.92 11.65 -2.31
C ASN A 172 -14.68 12.52 -3.54
N ASN A 173 -13.71 13.43 -3.49
CA ASN A 173 -13.35 14.27 -4.64
C ASN A 173 -12.78 13.44 -5.78
N LEU A 174 -11.90 12.49 -5.49
CA LEU A 174 -11.32 11.61 -6.51
C LEU A 174 -12.41 10.79 -7.21
N VAL A 175 -13.32 10.17 -6.45
CA VAL A 175 -14.44 9.38 -7.00
C VAL A 175 -15.35 10.25 -7.87
N ARG A 176 -15.72 11.46 -7.41
CA ARG A 176 -16.52 12.43 -8.20
C ARG A 176 -15.87 12.79 -9.52
N GLN A 177 -14.57 13.04 -9.51
CA GLN A 177 -13.84 13.40 -10.72
C GLN A 177 -13.83 12.21 -11.69
N VAL A 178 -13.49 11.00 -11.21
CA VAL A 178 -13.49 9.77 -12.01
C VAL A 178 -14.86 9.44 -12.58
N ASP A 179 -15.93 9.64 -11.81
CA ASP A 179 -17.30 9.51 -12.29
C ASP A 179 -17.62 10.49 -13.42
N SER A 180 -17.27 11.78 -13.24
CA SER A 180 -17.46 12.81 -14.25
C SER A 180 -16.68 12.53 -15.54
N ILE A 181 -15.55 11.83 -15.45
CA ILE A 181 -14.71 11.45 -16.60
C ILE A 181 -15.43 10.41 -17.45
N TYR A 182 -16.00 9.41 -16.79
CA TYR A 182 -16.68 8.28 -17.44
C TYR A 182 -18.16 8.55 -17.74
N SER A 183 -18.68 9.72 -17.36
CA SER A 183 -20.06 10.11 -17.59
C SER A 183 -20.36 10.35 -19.07
N THR A 184 -21.39 9.68 -19.59
CA THR A 184 -21.83 9.78 -20.99
C THR A 184 -22.82 10.91 -21.26
N GLU A 185 -23.30 11.62 -20.23
CA GLU A 185 -24.48 12.49 -20.32
C GLU A 185 -24.19 13.93 -20.78
N THR A 186 -22.94 14.38 -20.81
CA THR A 186 -22.64 15.75 -21.25
C THR A 186 -22.63 15.86 -22.78
N LYS A 187 -23.80 16.14 -23.37
CA LYS A 187 -23.99 16.44 -24.81
C LYS A 187 -23.05 17.53 -25.38
N ASN A 188 -22.33 18.27 -24.54
CA ASN A 188 -21.48 19.40 -24.92
C ASN A 188 -19.96 19.19 -24.73
N ASN A 189 -19.47 18.02 -24.29
CA ASN A 189 -18.03 17.82 -24.04
C ASN A 189 -17.41 16.72 -24.92
N LYS A 190 -17.00 17.08 -26.14
CA LYS A 190 -16.16 16.24 -27.03
C LYS A 190 -14.84 15.78 -26.38
N LEU A 191 -14.39 16.44 -25.31
CA LEU A 191 -13.18 16.09 -24.56
C LEU A 191 -13.35 14.80 -23.74
N CYS A 192 -14.53 14.55 -23.16
CA CYS A 192 -14.79 13.38 -22.29
C CYS A 192 -14.95 12.09 -23.09
N THR A 193 -15.47 12.16 -24.32
CA THR A 193 -15.62 10.97 -25.17
C THR A 193 -14.29 10.29 -25.51
N CYS A 194 -13.18 11.03 -25.48
CA CYS A 194 -11.84 10.48 -25.66
C CYS A 194 -11.36 9.63 -24.48
N PHE A 195 -11.95 9.79 -23.28
CA PHE A 195 -11.60 9.03 -22.08
C PHE A 195 -12.46 7.79 -21.88
N ASN A 196 -13.54 7.62 -22.65
CA ASN A 196 -14.37 6.42 -22.57
C ASN A 196 -13.58 5.13 -22.89
N SER A 197 -12.50 5.20 -23.67
CA SER A 197 -11.62 4.06 -23.96
C SER A 197 -10.35 4.03 -23.10
N ILE A 198 -10.22 4.94 -22.12
CA ILE A 198 -9.01 5.10 -21.32
C ILE A 198 -9.19 4.41 -19.96
N HIS A 199 -8.24 3.55 -19.63
CA HIS A 199 -8.10 2.93 -18.32
C HIS A 199 -7.25 3.82 -17.43
N ILE A 200 -7.58 3.91 -16.13
CA ILE A 200 -6.77 4.71 -15.20
C ILE A 200 -6.42 3.90 -13.93
N PRO A 201 -5.66 2.78 -14.05
CA PRO A 201 -5.41 1.87 -12.93
C PRO A 201 -4.71 2.54 -11.75
N SER A 202 -3.82 3.51 -12.00
CA SER A 202 -3.10 4.21 -10.94
C SER A 202 -4.00 5.04 -10.03
N VAL A 203 -5.09 5.59 -10.58
CA VAL A 203 -6.07 6.35 -9.79
C VAL A 203 -6.87 5.41 -8.91
N PHE A 204 -7.31 4.26 -9.44
CA PHE A 204 -7.99 3.24 -8.64
C PHE A 204 -7.06 2.61 -7.60
N ALA A 205 -5.79 2.40 -7.91
CA ALA A 205 -4.79 1.93 -6.93
C ALA A 205 -4.58 2.95 -5.81
N SER A 206 -4.49 4.26 -6.13
CA SER A 206 -4.41 5.31 -5.11
C SER A 206 -5.70 5.38 -4.28
N PHE A 207 -6.87 5.22 -4.90
CA PHE A 207 -8.14 5.13 -4.18
C PHE A 207 -8.15 3.93 -3.23
N ALA A 208 -7.68 2.76 -3.68
CA ALA A 208 -7.50 1.56 -2.88
C ALA A 208 -6.57 1.78 -1.67
N ASP A 209 -5.47 2.51 -1.84
CA ASP A 209 -4.55 2.85 -0.76
C ASP A 209 -5.25 3.71 0.31
N GLY A 210 -6.11 4.64 -0.09
CA GLY A 210 -6.92 5.44 0.84
C GLY A 210 -7.97 4.61 1.59
N LEU A 211 -8.68 3.71 0.90
CA LEU A 211 -9.61 2.78 1.53
C LEU A 211 -8.90 1.85 2.54
N THR A 212 -7.66 1.45 2.23
CA THR A 212 -6.83 0.63 3.12
C THR A 212 -6.57 1.34 4.45
N VAL A 213 -6.38 2.66 4.46
CA VAL A 213 -6.19 3.43 5.71
C VAL A 213 -7.41 3.30 6.61
N PHE A 214 -8.62 3.46 6.05
CA PHE A 214 -9.85 3.31 6.83
C PHE A 214 -10.00 1.90 7.40
N LEU A 215 -9.73 0.87 6.59
CA LEU A 215 -9.76 -0.53 7.04
C LEU A 215 -8.75 -0.77 8.18
N ILE A 216 -7.51 -0.29 8.06
CA ILE A 216 -6.48 -0.41 9.10
C ILE A 216 -6.92 0.25 10.39
N VAL A 217 -7.44 1.48 10.32
CA VAL A 217 -7.86 2.20 11.52
C VAL A 217 -9.02 1.49 12.21
N ASP A 218 -10.02 1.03 11.45
CA ASP A 218 -11.15 0.29 11.99
C ASP A 218 -10.70 -0.98 12.69
N GLU A 219 -9.75 -1.71 12.10
CA GLU A 219 -9.16 -2.91 12.70
C GLU A 219 -8.40 -2.59 14.00
N ILE A 220 -7.60 -1.52 14.03
CA ILE A 220 -6.89 -1.11 15.26
C ILE A 220 -7.91 -0.77 16.37
N ILE A 221 -8.97 -0.04 16.03
CA ILE A 221 -10.02 0.33 17.00
C ILE A 221 -10.80 -0.90 17.48
N ALA A 222 -11.04 -1.87 16.59
CA ALA A 222 -11.71 -3.13 16.93
C ALA A 222 -10.86 -3.98 17.88
N GLN A 223 -9.54 -4.03 17.66
CA GLN A 223 -8.59 -4.78 18.49
C GLN A 223 -8.31 -4.07 19.84
N ASN A 224 -8.31 -2.74 19.87
CA ASN A 224 -8.06 -1.97 21.09
C ASN A 224 -9.36 -1.56 21.81
N GLY A 225 -9.84 -2.44 22.68
CA GLY A 225 -11.03 -2.19 23.50
C GLY A 225 -10.93 -0.97 24.44
N TYR A 226 -9.73 -0.50 24.78
CA TYR A 226 -9.56 0.66 25.66
C TYR A 226 -10.05 1.97 25.03
N VAL A 227 -9.95 2.11 23.70
CA VAL A 227 -10.35 3.33 22.99
C VAL A 227 -11.81 3.65 23.24
N LYS A 228 -12.70 2.69 22.92
CA LYS A 228 -14.16 2.85 23.10
C LYS A 228 -14.52 2.91 24.58
N HIS A 229 -13.89 2.07 25.40
CA HIS A 229 -14.18 2.01 26.83
C HIS A 229 -13.86 3.34 27.53
N TYR A 230 -12.69 3.92 27.28
CA TYR A 230 -12.27 5.15 27.96
C TYR A 230 -13.04 6.36 27.45
N ALA A 231 -13.38 6.40 26.14
CA ALA A 231 -14.26 7.42 25.57
C ALA A 231 -15.63 7.42 26.26
N SER A 232 -16.27 6.25 26.39
CA SER A 232 -17.57 6.10 27.05
C SER A 232 -17.54 6.52 28.53
N LEU A 233 -16.48 6.16 29.26
CA LEU A 233 -16.29 6.61 30.65
C LEU A 233 -16.10 8.13 30.75
N PHE A 234 -15.41 8.74 29.79
CA PHE A 234 -15.23 10.18 29.73
C PHE A 234 -16.54 10.91 29.44
N MET A 235 -17.35 10.42 28.50
CA MET A 235 -18.69 10.98 28.21
C MET A 235 -19.60 10.95 29.43
N ARG A 236 -19.65 9.82 30.15
CA ARG A 236 -20.42 9.71 31.40
C ARG A 236 -19.97 10.69 32.47
N MET A 237 -18.68 10.97 32.56
CA MET A 237 -18.15 12.00 33.46
C MET A 237 -18.59 13.40 33.00
N LEU A 238 -18.56 13.67 31.70
CA LEU A 238 -18.96 14.94 31.13
C LEU A 238 -20.46 15.24 31.36
N ASP A 239 -21.32 14.22 31.30
CA ASP A 239 -22.73 14.35 31.68
C ASP A 239 -22.90 14.86 33.13
N ALA A 240 -22.09 14.34 34.07
CA ALA A 240 -22.11 14.81 35.46
C ALA A 240 -21.61 16.25 35.60
N VAL A 241 -20.58 16.63 34.82
CA VAL A 241 -20.09 18.02 34.78
C VAL A 241 -21.15 18.96 34.20
N ARG A 242 -21.89 18.53 33.18
CA ARG A 242 -22.97 19.31 32.55
C ARG A 242 -24.11 19.63 33.51
N MET A 243 -24.42 18.73 34.44
CA MET A 243 -25.46 18.96 35.44
C MET A 243 -25.09 20.06 36.44
N GLU A 244 -23.80 20.21 36.76
CA GLU A 244 -23.33 21.18 37.76
C GLU A 244 -22.00 21.87 37.37
N PRO A 245 -21.94 22.66 36.27
CA PRO A 245 -20.68 23.20 35.72
C PRO A 245 -19.90 24.08 36.70
N ASN A 246 -20.63 24.84 37.53
CA ASN A 246 -20.06 25.75 38.52
C ASN A 246 -19.22 25.02 39.59
N LYS A 247 -19.53 23.76 39.91
CA LYS A 247 -18.75 22.96 40.89
C LYS A 247 -17.36 22.60 40.36
N PHE A 248 -17.19 22.61 39.04
CA PHE A 248 -15.93 22.28 38.36
C PHE A 248 -15.22 23.52 37.80
N SER A 249 -15.68 24.73 38.17
CA SER A 249 -15.13 26.00 37.68
C SER A 249 -15.14 26.11 36.15
N MET A 250 -16.16 25.54 35.49
CA MET A 250 -16.35 25.63 34.04
C MET A 250 -17.54 26.52 33.67
N LEU A 251 -17.39 27.28 32.59
CA LEU A 251 -18.49 27.98 31.95
C LEU A 251 -19.35 26.98 31.17
N PRO A 252 -20.69 27.09 31.20
CA PRO A 252 -21.59 26.18 30.47
C PRO A 252 -21.25 26.06 28.98
N GLU A 253 -20.91 27.18 28.34
CA GLU A 253 -20.52 27.24 26.92
C GLU A 253 -19.31 26.36 26.60
N ASN A 254 -18.31 26.30 27.50
CA ASN A 254 -17.13 25.47 27.31
C ASN A 254 -17.45 23.98 27.46
N VAL A 255 -18.40 23.64 28.34
CA VAL A 255 -18.88 22.27 28.53
C VAL A 255 -19.64 21.82 27.29
N ASP A 256 -20.49 22.68 26.73
CA ASP A 256 -21.24 22.39 25.50
C ASP A 256 -20.32 22.20 24.29
N CYS A 257 -19.30 23.05 24.13
CA CYS A 257 -18.30 22.88 23.09
C CYS A 257 -17.53 21.56 23.23
N LEU A 258 -17.12 21.21 24.46
CA LEU A 258 -16.42 19.94 24.72
C LEU A 258 -17.33 18.75 24.43
N ASP A 259 -18.59 18.79 24.88
CA ASP A 259 -19.58 17.75 24.63
C ASP A 259 -19.79 17.52 23.13
N HIS A 260 -19.92 18.61 22.36
CA HIS A 260 -20.02 18.50 20.90
C HIS A 260 -18.81 17.80 20.27
N VAL A 261 -17.59 18.17 20.66
CA VAL A 261 -16.36 17.55 20.15
C VAL A 261 -16.28 16.07 20.52
N ILE A 262 -16.60 15.72 21.78
CA ILE A 262 -16.56 14.32 22.21
C ILE A 262 -17.62 13.49 21.49
N ASN A 263 -18.83 14.01 21.31
CA ASN A 263 -19.88 13.30 20.58
C ASN A 263 -19.45 13.03 19.12
N GLN A 264 -18.80 13.98 18.44
CA GLN A 264 -18.26 13.75 17.09
C GLN A 264 -17.18 12.65 17.07
N LEU A 265 -16.28 12.65 18.05
CA LEU A 265 -15.24 11.62 18.18
C LEU A 265 -15.84 10.25 18.51
N ASP A 266 -16.79 10.19 19.43
CA ASP A 266 -17.45 8.95 19.85
C ASP A 266 -18.16 8.28 18.69
N GLU A 267 -18.89 9.09 17.92
CA GLU A 267 -19.50 8.72 16.67
C GLU A 267 -18.48 8.08 15.71
N LEU A 268 -17.35 8.75 15.47
CA LEU A 268 -16.29 8.27 14.58
C LEU A 268 -15.69 6.94 15.05
N LEU A 269 -15.55 6.74 16.37
CA LEU A 269 -14.99 5.54 16.98
C LEU A 269 -15.98 4.36 17.01
N HIS A 270 -17.28 4.60 17.05
CA HIS A 270 -18.29 3.54 17.24
C HIS A 270 -18.67 2.79 15.97
N VAL A 271 -19.07 3.50 14.90
CA VAL A 271 -19.65 2.91 13.69
C VAL A 271 -18.58 2.32 12.75
N GLY A 272 -17.33 2.77 12.89
CA GLY A 272 -16.23 2.45 11.97
C GLY A 272 -16.19 3.43 10.80
N ILE A 273 -14.99 3.91 10.49
CA ILE A 273 -14.72 4.94 9.50
C ILE A 273 -15.00 4.43 8.09
N PHE A 274 -14.58 3.19 7.79
CA PHE A 274 -14.80 2.60 6.48
C PHE A 274 -16.29 2.37 6.23
N GLN A 275 -17.01 1.85 7.22
CA GLN A 275 -18.44 1.60 7.11
C GLN A 275 -19.24 2.91 6.94
N ARG A 276 -18.86 3.97 7.66
CA ARG A 276 -19.44 5.31 7.48
C ARG A 276 -19.17 5.88 6.10
N PHE A 277 -17.96 5.79 5.60
CA PHE A 277 -17.63 6.19 4.24
C PHE A 277 -18.55 5.49 3.23
N LEU A 278 -18.77 4.18 3.38
CA LEU A 278 -19.65 3.43 2.49
C LEU A 278 -21.13 3.82 2.61
N GLN A 279 -21.64 4.07 3.83
CA GLN A 279 -23.07 4.32 4.04
C GLN A 279 -23.45 5.79 3.89
N GLU A 280 -22.75 6.69 4.59
CA GLU A 280 -23.08 8.11 4.63
C GLU A 280 -22.69 8.80 3.33
N ASP A 281 -21.49 8.54 2.80
CA ASP A 281 -21.02 9.25 1.60
C ASP A 281 -21.53 8.63 0.30
N LEU A 282 -21.72 7.30 0.22
CA LEU A 282 -22.14 6.68 -1.04
C LEU A 282 -23.66 6.50 -1.15
N ILE A 283 -24.35 6.24 -0.05
CA ILE A 283 -25.80 5.94 -0.09
C ILE A 283 -26.62 7.19 0.17
N LEU A 284 -26.28 7.96 1.21
CA LEU A 284 -27.07 9.11 1.64
C LEU A 284 -26.73 10.38 0.86
N ASN A 285 -25.55 10.47 0.23
CA ASN A 285 -25.15 11.65 -0.51
C ASN A 285 -25.78 11.67 -1.91
N GLU A 286 -26.73 12.58 -2.15
CA GLU A 286 -27.39 12.77 -3.44
C GLU A 286 -26.38 13.00 -4.58
N SER A 287 -25.26 13.66 -4.30
CA SER A 287 -24.20 13.91 -5.29
C SER A 287 -23.52 12.64 -5.81
N MET A 288 -23.67 11.51 -5.11
CA MET A 288 -23.01 10.23 -5.41
C MET A 288 -23.97 9.18 -5.97
N GLN A 289 -25.26 9.50 -6.10
CA GLN A 289 -26.24 8.58 -6.69
C GLN A 289 -25.97 8.28 -8.18
N GLY A 290 -25.36 9.24 -8.90
CA GLY A 290 -24.97 9.06 -10.31
C GLY A 290 -23.97 7.93 -10.55
N LEU A 291 -23.13 7.59 -9.56
CA LEU A 291 -22.15 6.51 -9.64
C LEU A 291 -22.79 5.16 -9.95
N LYS A 292 -23.95 4.89 -9.36
CA LYS A 292 -24.66 3.61 -9.52
C LYS A 292 -25.18 3.42 -10.94
N SER A 293 -25.52 4.51 -11.61
CA SER A 293 -25.97 4.51 -13.02
C SER A 293 -24.82 4.54 -14.02
N ASN A 294 -23.62 4.94 -13.61
CA ASN A 294 -22.47 5.06 -14.50
C ASN A 294 -21.81 3.69 -14.78
N LYS A 295 -22.33 2.99 -15.79
CA LYS A 295 -21.82 1.68 -16.20
C LYS A 295 -20.34 1.68 -16.53
N ARG A 296 -19.83 2.75 -17.15
CA ARG A 296 -18.42 2.81 -17.57
C ARG A 296 -17.48 2.92 -16.37
N PHE A 297 -17.84 3.72 -15.37
CA PHE A 297 -17.14 3.77 -14.10
C PHE A 297 -17.10 2.40 -13.40
N LEU A 298 -18.23 1.69 -13.37
CA LEU A 298 -18.33 0.37 -12.73
C LEU A 298 -17.52 -0.70 -13.46
N GLU A 299 -17.52 -0.69 -14.80
CA GLU A 299 -16.67 -1.54 -15.64
C GLU A 299 -15.19 -1.28 -15.37
N GLU A 300 -14.79 -0.01 -15.30
CA GLU A 300 -13.40 0.38 -15.06
C GLU A 300 -12.90 -0.04 -13.68
N ASN A 301 -13.72 0.17 -12.64
CA ASN A 301 -13.42 -0.29 -11.29
C ASN A 301 -13.19 -1.82 -11.28
N THR A 302 -14.09 -2.57 -11.92
CA THR A 302 -13.98 -4.03 -12.02
C THR A 302 -12.74 -4.46 -12.79
N PHE A 303 -12.39 -3.76 -13.88
CA PHE A 303 -11.18 -4.00 -14.65
C PHE A 303 -9.93 -3.79 -13.79
N CYS A 304 -9.79 -2.63 -13.16
CA CYS A 304 -8.63 -2.27 -12.33
C CYS A 304 -8.47 -3.22 -11.14
N LEU A 305 -9.59 -3.59 -10.50
CA LEU A 305 -9.65 -4.60 -9.44
C LEU A 305 -9.08 -5.94 -9.93
N CYS A 306 -9.60 -6.44 -11.04
CA CYS A 306 -9.21 -7.75 -11.57
C CYS A 306 -7.74 -7.77 -12.02
N GLU A 307 -7.30 -6.73 -12.73
CA GLU A 307 -5.93 -6.62 -13.22
C GLU A 307 -4.95 -6.59 -12.05
N GLY A 308 -5.17 -5.70 -11.08
CA GLY A 308 -4.30 -5.54 -9.91
C GLY A 308 -4.20 -6.78 -9.03
N MET A 309 -5.34 -7.43 -8.74
CA MET A 309 -5.35 -8.69 -7.99
C MET A 309 -4.64 -9.83 -8.74
N SER A 310 -4.91 -9.98 -10.04
CA SER A 310 -4.30 -11.06 -10.86
C SER A 310 -2.79 -10.88 -10.97
N ASP A 311 -2.35 -9.63 -11.12
CA ASP A 311 -0.95 -9.28 -11.17
C ASP A 311 -0.20 -9.65 -9.88
N ILE A 312 -0.74 -9.27 -8.72
CA ILE A 312 -0.20 -9.66 -7.41
C ILE A 312 -0.17 -11.19 -7.26
N LEU A 313 -1.28 -11.88 -7.58
CA LEU A 313 -1.36 -13.34 -7.47
C LEU A 313 -0.30 -14.06 -8.31
N SER A 314 0.05 -13.51 -9.47
CA SER A 314 1.04 -14.11 -10.38
C SER A 314 2.46 -14.16 -9.80
N ARG A 315 2.77 -13.28 -8.84
CA ARG A 315 4.09 -13.18 -8.20
C ARG A 315 4.08 -13.57 -6.73
N LEU A 316 2.92 -13.72 -6.10
CA LEU A 316 2.79 -14.16 -4.71
C LEU A 316 3.51 -15.50 -4.47
N ASP A 317 4.24 -15.59 -3.36
CA ASP A 317 5.08 -16.72 -2.94
C ASP A 317 6.25 -17.03 -3.88
N THR A 318 6.55 -16.17 -4.85
CA THR A 318 7.72 -16.29 -5.74
C THR A 318 8.87 -15.39 -5.30
N TRP A 319 10.01 -15.46 -6.00
CA TRP A 319 11.13 -14.53 -5.83
C TRP A 319 10.85 -13.12 -6.35
N LYS A 320 9.73 -12.92 -7.03
CA LYS A 320 9.30 -11.64 -7.60
C LYS A 320 8.28 -10.91 -6.73
N GLU A 321 7.87 -11.50 -5.61
CA GLU A 321 6.92 -10.87 -4.68
C GLU A 321 7.52 -9.58 -4.11
N LEU A 322 6.82 -8.47 -4.32
CA LEU A 322 7.20 -7.15 -3.83
C LEU A 322 6.74 -6.98 -2.37
N PRO A 323 7.45 -6.19 -1.54
CA PRO A 323 7.08 -5.99 -0.14
C PRO A 323 5.70 -5.36 0.08
N SER A 324 5.15 -4.65 -0.92
CA SER A 324 3.82 -4.05 -0.86
C SER A 324 2.68 -4.96 -1.31
N ASP A 325 2.97 -6.05 -2.01
CA ASP A 325 1.96 -6.86 -2.71
C ASP A 325 0.84 -7.35 -1.80
N ARG A 326 1.21 -8.00 -0.68
CA ARG A 326 0.23 -8.53 0.27
C ARG A 326 -0.62 -7.42 0.88
N ARG A 327 -0.04 -6.24 1.16
CA ARG A 327 -0.76 -5.08 1.70
C ARG A 327 -1.71 -4.48 0.67
N GLN A 328 -1.27 -4.34 -0.58
CA GLN A 328 -2.09 -3.84 -1.68
C GLN A 328 -3.32 -4.72 -1.95
N MET A 329 -3.23 -6.03 -1.66
CA MET A 329 -4.38 -6.93 -1.76
C MET A 329 -5.55 -6.47 -0.87
N VAL A 330 -5.30 -5.93 0.32
CA VAL A 330 -6.35 -5.40 1.19
C VAL A 330 -7.01 -4.16 0.58
N GLY A 331 -6.25 -3.31 -0.09
CA GLY A 331 -6.80 -2.18 -0.83
C GLY A 331 -7.72 -2.61 -1.97
N TYR A 332 -7.31 -3.62 -2.75
CA TYR A 332 -8.16 -4.18 -3.79
C TYR A 332 -9.42 -4.84 -3.21
N LEU A 333 -9.35 -5.50 -2.06
CA LEU A 333 -10.55 -5.99 -1.37
C LEU A 333 -11.44 -4.83 -0.90
N GLY A 334 -10.86 -3.72 -0.45
CA GLY A 334 -11.58 -2.48 -0.16
C GLY A 334 -12.33 -1.93 -1.39
N LEU A 335 -11.69 -1.92 -2.56
CA LEU A 335 -12.34 -1.56 -3.84
C LEU A 335 -13.48 -2.51 -4.19
N PHE A 336 -13.30 -3.81 -3.98
CA PHE A 336 -14.35 -4.80 -4.21
C PHE A 336 -15.55 -4.58 -3.28
N ILE A 337 -15.32 -4.31 -2.00
CA ILE A 337 -16.39 -3.99 -1.04
C ILE A 337 -17.10 -2.71 -1.48
N PHE A 338 -16.34 -1.66 -1.82
CA PHE A 338 -16.87 -0.40 -2.34
C PHE A 338 -17.78 -0.63 -3.57
N HIS A 339 -17.30 -1.39 -4.56
CA HIS A 339 -18.07 -1.74 -5.76
C HIS A 339 -19.37 -2.49 -5.39
N SER A 340 -19.28 -3.43 -4.46
CA SER A 340 -20.41 -4.23 -3.97
C SER A 340 -21.51 -3.37 -3.32
N TRP A 341 -21.14 -2.29 -2.64
CA TRP A 341 -22.10 -1.33 -2.08
C TRP A 341 -22.76 -0.43 -3.14
N LEU A 342 -22.09 -0.20 -4.28
CA LEU A 342 -22.65 0.58 -5.39
C LEU A 342 -23.68 -0.22 -6.18
N THR A 343 -23.36 -1.46 -6.54
CA THR A 343 -24.21 -2.29 -7.41
C THR A 343 -25.27 -3.05 -6.64
N VAL A 344 -24.93 -3.57 -5.45
CA VAL A 344 -25.79 -4.49 -4.65
C VAL A 344 -26.10 -5.81 -5.37
N ASP A 345 -25.59 -5.99 -6.59
CA ASP A 345 -25.74 -7.19 -7.42
C ASP A 345 -24.66 -8.22 -7.10
N PRO A 346 -24.96 -9.52 -7.25
CA PRO A 346 -23.96 -10.57 -7.05
C PRO A 346 -22.77 -10.38 -7.97
N PRO A 347 -21.53 -10.57 -7.47
CA PRO A 347 -20.34 -10.35 -8.28
C PRO A 347 -20.30 -11.32 -9.47
N GLU A 348 -19.75 -10.84 -10.58
CA GLU A 348 -19.52 -11.69 -11.76
C GLU A 348 -18.71 -12.94 -11.41
N LYS A 349 -18.98 -14.04 -12.10
CA LYS A 349 -18.32 -15.33 -11.85
C LYS A 349 -16.79 -15.24 -11.93
N LYS A 350 -16.24 -14.37 -12.79
CA LYS A 350 -14.79 -14.15 -12.91
C LYS A 350 -14.22 -13.47 -11.66
N VAL A 351 -14.86 -12.39 -11.20
CA VAL A 351 -14.47 -11.64 -10.00
C VAL A 351 -14.59 -12.54 -8.77
N ALA A 352 -15.71 -13.27 -8.63
CA ALA A 352 -15.91 -14.19 -7.53
C ALA A 352 -14.81 -15.26 -7.47
N LYS A 353 -14.47 -15.89 -8.60
CA LYS A 353 -13.36 -16.87 -8.67
C LYS A 353 -12.02 -16.26 -8.29
N LEU A 354 -11.73 -15.04 -8.71
CA LEU A 354 -10.49 -14.36 -8.37
C LEU A 354 -10.39 -14.11 -6.86
N ILE A 355 -11.48 -13.63 -6.24
CA ILE A 355 -11.56 -13.46 -4.78
C ILE A 355 -11.36 -14.79 -4.07
N MET A 356 -11.98 -15.88 -4.56
CA MET A 356 -11.77 -17.22 -4.00
C MET A 356 -10.29 -17.61 -4.01
N GLU A 357 -9.60 -17.33 -5.11
CA GLU A 357 -8.18 -17.65 -5.25
C GLU A 357 -7.33 -16.83 -4.27
N VAL A 358 -7.62 -15.53 -4.13
CA VAL A 358 -6.99 -14.65 -3.12
C VAL A 358 -7.18 -15.23 -1.72
N LEU A 359 -8.41 -15.54 -1.32
CA LEU A 359 -8.71 -16.03 0.03
C LEU A 359 -8.03 -17.37 0.36
N ARG A 360 -7.80 -18.22 -0.65
CA ARG A 360 -7.11 -19.51 -0.47
C ARG A 360 -5.59 -19.36 -0.40
N ARG A 361 -5.01 -18.50 -1.25
CA ARG A 361 -3.54 -18.32 -1.33
C ARG A 361 -3.00 -17.35 -0.29
N LEU A 362 -3.79 -16.37 0.10
CA LEU A 362 -3.43 -15.32 1.04
C LEU A 362 -4.56 -15.11 2.06
N PRO A 363 -4.82 -16.07 2.96
CA PRO A 363 -5.91 -15.92 3.94
C PRO A 363 -5.62 -14.81 4.96
N VAL A 364 -4.34 -14.50 5.18
CA VAL A 364 -3.88 -13.55 6.19
C VAL A 364 -2.91 -12.53 5.59
N VAL A 365 -3.11 -11.26 5.95
CA VAL A 365 -2.20 -10.18 5.59
C VAL A 365 -1.74 -9.46 6.86
N HIS A 366 -0.43 -9.28 6.96
CA HIS A 366 0.20 -8.55 8.05
C HIS A 366 0.52 -7.12 7.60
N PHE A 367 0.21 -6.17 8.46
CA PHE A 367 0.64 -4.78 8.34
C PHE A 367 1.75 -4.49 9.35
N ASP A 368 2.05 -3.21 9.50
CA ASP A 368 3.06 -2.73 10.42
C ASP A 368 2.57 -2.93 11.86
N SER A 369 3.46 -3.26 12.78
CA SER A 369 3.12 -3.66 14.16
C SER A 369 2.37 -5.02 14.20
N ASN A 370 1.48 -5.21 15.17
CA ASN A 370 0.69 -6.45 15.35
C ASN A 370 -0.65 -6.40 14.60
N ILE A 371 -0.80 -5.52 13.61
CA ILE A 371 -2.03 -5.39 12.83
C ILE A 371 -2.08 -6.52 11.80
N MET A 372 -3.14 -7.31 11.86
CA MET A 372 -3.32 -8.48 11.03
C MET A 372 -4.76 -8.54 10.55
N PHE A 373 -4.95 -8.82 9.26
CA PHE A 373 -6.25 -9.06 8.67
C PHE A 373 -6.41 -10.51 8.28
N MET A 374 -7.47 -11.12 8.79
CA MET A 374 -8.06 -12.30 8.16
C MET A 374 -8.92 -11.83 6.99
N LEU A 375 -8.50 -12.08 5.75
CA LEU A 375 -9.14 -11.48 4.58
C LEU A 375 -10.62 -11.88 4.43
N LEU A 376 -10.96 -13.10 4.84
CA LEU A 376 -12.35 -13.55 4.87
C LEU A 376 -13.17 -12.77 5.90
N ASP A 377 -12.64 -12.61 7.11
CA ASP A 377 -13.36 -11.94 8.19
C ASP A 377 -13.57 -10.45 7.85
N LEU A 378 -12.58 -9.81 7.20
CA LEU A 378 -12.69 -8.47 6.64
C LEU A 378 -13.83 -8.35 5.61
N LEU A 379 -13.92 -9.27 4.66
CA LEU A 379 -15.02 -9.26 3.68
C LEU A 379 -16.39 -9.41 4.36
N LEU A 380 -16.50 -10.30 5.34
CA LEU A 380 -17.77 -10.55 6.04
C LEU A 380 -18.20 -9.37 6.90
N ALA A 381 -17.26 -8.65 7.49
CA ALA A 381 -17.54 -7.49 8.32
C ALA A 381 -18.13 -6.32 7.51
N HIS A 382 -17.71 -6.16 6.25
CA HIS A 382 -18.01 -4.95 5.47
C HIS A 382 -18.88 -5.15 4.24
N LEU A 383 -19.12 -6.38 3.77
CA LEU A 383 -20.00 -6.62 2.61
C LEU A 383 -21.49 -6.37 2.95
N PRO A 384 -22.29 -5.90 1.98
CA PRO A 384 -23.75 -5.86 2.13
C PRO A 384 -24.33 -7.24 2.49
N LYS A 385 -25.18 -7.29 3.51
CA LYS A 385 -25.83 -8.54 3.99
C LYS A 385 -26.50 -9.38 2.88
N PRO A 386 -27.18 -8.78 1.87
CA PRO A 386 -27.75 -9.55 0.77
C PRO A 386 -26.69 -10.35 -0.03
N LEU A 387 -25.51 -9.77 -0.24
CA LEU A 387 -24.43 -10.39 -1.02
C LEU A 387 -23.76 -11.54 -0.30
N ILE A 388 -23.64 -11.46 1.02
CA ILE A 388 -23.14 -12.56 1.86
C ILE A 388 -24.02 -13.81 1.68
N SER A 389 -25.31 -13.62 1.39
CA SER A 389 -26.26 -14.72 1.18
C SER A 389 -26.23 -15.30 -0.25
N CYS A 390 -25.48 -14.71 -1.18
CA CYS A 390 -25.37 -15.17 -2.57
C CYS A 390 -24.48 -16.40 -2.71
N SER A 391 -24.76 -17.23 -3.73
CA SER A 391 -24.18 -18.57 -3.91
C SER A 391 -22.64 -18.66 -3.81
N PRO A 392 -21.82 -17.85 -4.52
CA PRO A 392 -20.37 -18.05 -4.49
C PRO A 392 -19.74 -17.66 -3.14
N LEU A 393 -20.27 -16.64 -2.45
CA LEU A 393 -19.77 -16.21 -1.14
C LEU A 393 -20.29 -17.09 0.01
N LYS A 394 -21.50 -17.63 -0.13
CA LYS A 394 -22.09 -18.58 0.81
C LYS A 394 -21.31 -19.90 0.88
N GLU A 395 -20.73 -20.34 -0.24
CA GLU A 395 -19.83 -21.50 -0.26
C GLU A 395 -18.54 -21.23 0.51
N VAL A 396 -17.94 -20.05 0.37
CA VAL A 396 -16.76 -19.61 1.16
C VAL A 396 -17.03 -19.73 2.66
N LEU A 397 -18.19 -19.25 3.10
CA LEU A 397 -18.56 -19.27 4.51
C LEU A 397 -18.56 -20.67 5.11
N LYS A 398 -19.07 -21.64 4.34
CA LYS A 398 -19.08 -23.05 4.74
C LYS A 398 -17.66 -23.63 4.79
N GLU A 399 -16.80 -23.20 3.86
CA GLU A 399 -15.41 -23.66 3.78
C GLU A 399 -14.45 -22.87 4.68
N SER A 400 -14.90 -21.81 5.37
CA SER A 400 -14.05 -20.86 6.10
C SER A 400 -13.09 -21.52 7.10
N ALA A 401 -13.61 -22.42 7.96
CA ALA A 401 -12.81 -23.17 8.92
C ALA A 401 -11.84 -24.14 8.22
N ALA A 402 -12.27 -24.75 7.11
CA ALA A 402 -11.41 -25.63 6.32
C ALA A 402 -10.28 -24.86 5.63
N ILE A 403 -10.55 -23.67 5.08
CA ILE A 403 -9.52 -22.81 4.47
C ILE A 403 -8.47 -22.42 5.52
N LYS A 404 -8.92 -21.99 6.70
CA LYS A 404 -8.04 -21.61 7.82
C LYS A 404 -7.14 -22.78 8.27
N ASN A 405 -7.73 -23.94 8.53
CA ASN A 405 -6.99 -25.13 8.99
C ASN A 405 -6.08 -25.72 7.92
N ASN A 406 -6.56 -25.83 6.67
CA ASN A 406 -5.76 -26.37 5.57
C ASN A 406 -4.55 -25.48 5.25
N HIS A 407 -4.70 -24.15 5.36
CA HIS A 407 -3.58 -23.24 5.16
C HIS A 407 -2.49 -23.43 6.22
N LEU A 408 -2.85 -23.53 7.51
CA LEU A 408 -1.88 -23.77 8.57
C LEU A 408 -1.15 -25.12 8.34
N LEU A 409 -1.90 -26.18 8.03
CA LEU A 409 -1.32 -27.50 7.74
C LEU A 409 -0.35 -27.46 6.55
N GLN A 410 -0.76 -26.83 5.45
CA GLN A 410 0.08 -26.70 4.26
C GLN A 410 1.35 -25.90 4.55
N MET A 411 1.23 -24.78 5.26
CA MET A 411 2.36 -23.96 5.66
C MET A 411 3.34 -24.75 6.52
N ASP A 412 2.84 -25.54 7.47
CA ASP A 412 3.65 -26.42 8.30
C ASP A 412 4.40 -27.45 7.46
N GLU A 413 3.72 -28.13 6.53
CA GLU A 413 4.32 -29.16 5.68
C GLU A 413 5.48 -28.63 4.83
N VAL A 414 5.35 -27.42 4.27
CA VAL A 414 6.36 -26.85 3.35
C VAL A 414 7.46 -26.06 4.04
N LEU A 415 7.26 -25.62 5.29
CA LEU A 415 8.19 -24.71 6.00
C LEU A 415 9.66 -25.17 5.99
N ALA A 416 9.90 -26.46 6.24
CA ALA A 416 11.27 -26.99 6.29
C ALA A 416 11.96 -26.96 4.92
N ARG A 417 11.22 -27.26 3.85
CA ARG A 417 11.71 -27.20 2.46
C ARG A 417 12.01 -25.75 2.07
N ASP A 418 11.09 -24.85 2.36
CA ASP A 418 11.24 -23.44 2.03
C ASP A 418 12.38 -22.79 2.81
N CYS A 419 12.58 -23.19 4.08
CA CYS A 419 13.72 -22.79 4.89
C CYS A 419 15.07 -23.18 4.25
N GLN A 420 15.18 -24.38 3.65
CA GLN A 420 16.43 -24.78 2.97
C GLN A 420 16.64 -24.02 1.65
N THR A 421 15.55 -23.82 0.90
CA THR A 421 15.58 -23.05 -0.35
C THR A 421 16.05 -21.62 -0.09
N ILE A 422 15.46 -20.94 0.90
CA ILE A 422 15.81 -19.56 1.22
C ILE A 422 17.21 -19.44 1.83
N LYS A 423 17.66 -20.44 2.62
CA LYS A 423 19.04 -20.49 3.11
C LYS A 423 20.06 -20.45 1.97
N THR A 424 19.85 -21.27 0.94
CA THR A 424 20.72 -21.33 -0.25
C THR A 424 20.72 -20.03 -1.03
N ALA A 425 19.53 -19.42 -1.19
CA ALA A 425 19.39 -18.12 -1.83
C ALA A 425 20.10 -17.01 -1.06
N VAL A 426 19.94 -16.94 0.27
CA VAL A 426 20.63 -15.96 1.13
C VAL A 426 22.14 -16.14 1.04
N ALA A 427 22.66 -17.37 1.16
CA ALA A 427 24.10 -17.61 1.06
C ALA A 427 24.68 -17.15 -0.30
N SER A 428 23.96 -17.45 -1.39
CA SER A 428 24.37 -17.05 -2.75
C SER A 428 24.34 -15.53 -2.91
N TRP A 429 23.29 -14.88 -2.39
CA TRP A 429 23.16 -13.43 -2.39
C TRP A 429 24.27 -12.75 -1.58
N ILE A 430 24.60 -13.24 -0.38
CA ILE A 430 25.68 -12.66 0.45
C ILE A 430 27.01 -12.65 -0.31
N ALA A 431 27.37 -13.76 -0.95
CA ALA A 431 28.59 -13.85 -1.76
C ALA A 431 28.58 -12.86 -2.93
N ALA A 432 27.48 -12.82 -3.70
CA ALA A 432 27.32 -11.89 -4.82
C ALA A 432 27.35 -10.42 -4.36
N PHE A 433 26.67 -10.10 -3.27
CA PHE A 433 26.59 -8.77 -2.68
C PHE A 433 27.98 -8.27 -2.29
N HIS A 434 28.75 -9.06 -1.54
CA HIS A 434 30.12 -8.70 -1.16
C HIS A 434 31.03 -8.47 -2.37
N SER A 435 30.91 -9.29 -3.42
CA SER A 435 31.70 -9.10 -4.65
C SER A 435 31.36 -7.79 -5.38
N SER A 436 30.07 -7.43 -5.45
CA SER A 436 29.59 -6.22 -6.15
C SER A 436 29.88 -4.90 -5.41
N MET A 437 30.04 -4.97 -4.08
CA MET A 437 30.34 -3.83 -3.21
C MET A 437 31.84 -3.65 -2.97
N SER A 438 32.69 -4.33 -3.74
CA SER A 438 34.14 -4.15 -3.66
C SER A 438 34.57 -2.82 -4.29
N PRO A 439 35.47 -2.05 -3.65
CA PRO A 439 36.00 -0.80 -4.20
C PRO A 439 36.99 -0.99 -5.37
N LEU A 440 37.38 -2.23 -5.67
CA LEU A 440 38.39 -2.59 -6.69
C LEU A 440 37.83 -2.65 -8.13
N MET A 441 36.55 -2.32 -8.36
CA MET A 441 35.96 -2.32 -9.70
C MET A 441 36.53 -1.19 -10.56
N GLN A 442 36.98 -1.52 -11.78
CA GLN A 442 37.60 -0.58 -12.71
C GLN A 442 36.64 0.56 -13.10
N LEU A 443 37.13 1.80 -13.04
CA LEU A 443 36.39 3.05 -13.31
C LEU A 443 35.81 3.15 -14.74
N SER A 444 36.14 2.24 -15.66
CA SER A 444 35.62 2.24 -17.04
C SER A 444 34.18 1.72 -17.16
N GLU A 445 33.62 1.09 -16.11
CA GLU A 445 32.29 0.46 -16.13
C GLU A 445 31.39 0.95 -14.97
N VAL A 446 31.44 2.25 -14.63
CA VAL A 446 30.67 2.82 -13.51
C VAL A 446 29.17 2.54 -13.65
N ARG A 447 28.59 2.69 -14.85
CA ARG A 447 27.16 2.44 -15.10
C ARG A 447 26.77 0.98 -14.80
N ALA A 448 27.48 0.03 -15.39
CA ALA A 448 27.23 -1.41 -15.17
C ALA A 448 27.44 -1.80 -13.70
N THR A 449 28.44 -1.21 -13.04
CA THR A 449 28.67 -1.38 -11.61
C THR A 449 27.48 -0.90 -10.78
N LEU A 450 26.93 0.28 -11.08
CA LEU A 450 25.75 0.81 -10.39
C LEU A 450 24.50 -0.04 -10.64
N GLU A 451 24.32 -0.60 -11.84
CA GLU A 451 23.21 -1.52 -12.16
C GLU A 451 23.32 -2.83 -11.37
N ILE A 452 24.51 -3.41 -11.29
CA ILE A 452 24.77 -4.62 -10.49
C ILE A 452 24.52 -4.33 -9.01
N ARG A 453 25.04 -3.21 -8.48
CA ARG A 453 24.82 -2.80 -7.08
C ARG A 453 23.34 -2.60 -6.79
N THR A 454 22.62 -1.94 -7.69
CA THR A 454 21.17 -1.76 -7.61
C THR A 454 20.49 -3.12 -7.49
N LYS A 455 20.77 -4.04 -8.41
CA LYS A 455 20.24 -5.41 -8.43
C LYS A 455 20.48 -6.17 -7.12
N GLN A 456 21.69 -6.08 -6.58
CA GLN A 456 22.03 -6.78 -5.34
C GLN A 456 21.29 -6.20 -4.13
N ILE A 457 21.05 -4.89 -4.09
CA ILE A 457 20.28 -4.25 -3.03
C ILE A 457 18.82 -4.74 -3.05
N ILE A 458 18.15 -4.76 -4.22
CA ILE A 458 16.78 -5.28 -4.38
C ILE A 458 16.66 -6.69 -3.85
N GLN A 459 17.56 -7.55 -4.31
CA GLN A 459 17.50 -8.97 -4.01
C GLN A 459 17.58 -9.19 -2.50
N GLY A 460 18.43 -8.43 -1.80
CA GLY A 460 18.49 -8.46 -0.34
C GLY A 460 17.20 -8.01 0.33
N LEU A 461 16.55 -6.96 -0.19
CA LEU A 461 15.28 -6.45 0.34
C LEU A 461 14.11 -7.42 0.15
N MET A 462 14.06 -8.10 -1.00
CA MET A 462 13.06 -9.12 -1.31
C MET A 462 13.28 -10.39 -0.48
N LEU A 463 14.53 -10.80 -0.30
CA LEU A 463 14.90 -11.90 0.60
C LEU A 463 14.48 -11.61 2.05
N ALA A 464 14.75 -10.40 2.54
CA ALA A 464 14.33 -9.98 3.88
C ALA A 464 12.80 -10.00 4.02
N ASN A 465 12.06 -9.46 3.04
CA ASN A 465 10.60 -9.47 3.04
C ASN A 465 10.05 -10.90 3.09
N ARG A 466 10.60 -11.81 2.28
CA ARG A 466 10.17 -13.22 2.27
C ARG A 466 10.44 -13.90 3.60
N LEU A 467 11.64 -13.74 4.17
CA LEU A 467 11.99 -14.28 5.49
C LEU A 467 11.04 -13.76 6.58
N GLN A 468 10.73 -12.46 6.55
CA GLN A 468 9.81 -11.82 7.49
C GLN A 468 8.39 -12.36 7.35
N ASN A 469 7.89 -12.51 6.12
CA ASN A 469 6.54 -13.05 5.86
C ASN A 469 6.45 -14.51 6.32
N MET A 470 7.44 -15.35 6.02
CA MET A 470 7.48 -16.73 6.51
C MET A 470 7.46 -16.79 8.04
N LEU A 471 8.26 -15.95 8.70
CA LEU A 471 8.34 -15.92 10.16
C LEU A 471 7.01 -15.45 10.79
N ARG A 472 6.49 -14.30 10.35
CA ARG A 472 5.26 -13.70 10.91
C ARG A 472 4.04 -14.57 10.64
N SER A 473 3.80 -14.95 9.38
CA SER A 473 2.63 -15.74 9.03
C SER A 473 2.63 -17.09 9.74
N THR A 474 3.81 -17.71 9.97
CA THR A 474 3.85 -18.95 10.75
C THR A 474 3.49 -18.71 12.21
N ILE A 475 4.19 -17.80 12.90
CA ILE A 475 4.00 -17.57 14.33
C ILE A 475 2.58 -17.07 14.61
N ASP A 476 2.14 -16.04 13.88
CA ASP A 476 0.87 -15.38 14.13
C ASP A 476 -0.32 -16.31 13.85
N LEU A 477 -0.25 -17.18 12.85
CA LEU A 477 -1.29 -18.18 12.60
C LEU A 477 -1.37 -19.25 13.70
N HIS A 478 -0.22 -19.71 14.20
CA HIS A 478 -0.19 -20.63 15.34
C HIS A 478 -0.75 -19.99 16.61
N VAL A 479 -0.45 -18.70 16.84
CA VAL A 479 -1.01 -17.93 17.96
C VAL A 479 -2.52 -17.73 17.78
N LEU A 480 -2.95 -17.28 16.60
CA LEU A 480 -4.36 -16.98 16.29
C LEU A 480 -5.25 -18.23 16.38
N PHE A 481 -4.77 -19.38 15.91
CA PHE A 481 -5.52 -20.63 15.97
C PHE A 481 -5.25 -21.44 17.24
N GLU A 482 -4.46 -20.90 18.16
CA GLU A 482 -4.09 -21.55 19.43
C GLU A 482 -3.50 -22.96 19.23
N VAL A 483 -2.78 -23.17 18.11
CA VAL A 483 -2.17 -24.46 17.76
C VAL A 483 -0.70 -24.44 18.18
N PRO A 484 -0.26 -25.36 19.07
CA PRO A 484 1.12 -25.37 19.54
C PRO A 484 2.10 -25.67 18.41
N VAL A 485 3.20 -24.89 18.36
CA VAL A 485 4.27 -25.08 17.37
C VAL A 485 5.12 -26.30 17.75
N LYS A 486 5.26 -27.26 16.83
CA LYS A 486 6.11 -28.45 17.05
C LYS A 486 7.60 -28.06 17.11
N LYS A 487 8.40 -28.76 17.93
CA LYS A 487 9.85 -28.50 18.12
C LYS A 487 10.64 -28.44 16.81
N GLU A 488 10.30 -29.30 15.84
CA GLU A 488 10.92 -29.32 14.51
C GLU A 488 10.70 -28.03 13.71
N LYS A 489 9.48 -27.47 13.79
CA LYS A 489 9.10 -26.22 13.13
C LYS A 489 9.77 -25.03 13.81
N LEU A 490 9.83 -25.04 15.14
CA LEU A 490 10.55 -24.03 15.92
C LEU A 490 12.03 -23.92 15.51
N LYS A 491 12.70 -25.06 15.25
CA LYS A 491 14.08 -25.06 14.73
C LYS A 491 14.19 -24.38 13.36
N SER A 492 13.21 -24.58 12.49
CA SER A 492 13.16 -23.95 11.15
C SER A 492 12.92 -22.44 11.28
N LEU A 493 12.01 -22.02 12.17
CA LEU A 493 11.76 -20.61 12.46
C LEU A 493 12.98 -19.91 13.07
N GLY A 494 13.70 -20.59 13.97
CA GLY A 494 14.96 -20.11 14.52
C GLY A 494 16.00 -19.84 13.42
N HIS A 495 16.16 -20.77 12.47
CA HIS A 495 17.04 -20.56 11.31
C HIS A 495 16.58 -19.40 10.42
N ILE A 496 15.28 -19.27 10.14
CA ILE A 496 14.73 -18.16 9.35
C ILE A 496 15.04 -16.81 10.02
N SER A 497 14.87 -16.73 11.34
CA SER A 497 15.20 -15.54 12.14
C SER A 497 16.69 -15.19 12.04
N VAL A 498 17.58 -16.18 12.17
CA VAL A 498 19.04 -15.99 12.02
C VAL A 498 19.40 -15.53 10.60
N LEU A 499 18.77 -16.10 9.56
CA LEU A 499 19.00 -15.68 8.17
C LEU A 499 18.54 -14.24 7.93
N LEU A 500 17.42 -13.81 8.52
CA LEU A 500 16.96 -12.42 8.45
C LEU A 500 17.98 -11.48 9.08
N LYS A 501 18.55 -11.86 10.24
CA LYS A 501 19.63 -11.12 10.88
C LYS A 501 20.93 -11.13 10.08
N ALA A 502 21.23 -12.20 9.37
CA ALA A 502 22.37 -12.24 8.47
C ALA A 502 22.22 -11.23 7.31
N VAL A 503 21.03 -11.13 6.72
CA VAL A 503 20.72 -10.12 5.70
C VAL A 503 20.86 -8.71 6.27
N GLU A 504 20.28 -8.42 7.44
CA GLU A 504 20.42 -7.13 8.14
C GLU A 504 21.89 -6.76 8.37
N ASN A 505 22.69 -7.70 8.87
CA ASN A 505 24.11 -7.49 9.16
C ASN A 505 24.94 -7.20 7.89
N VAL A 506 24.61 -7.81 6.74
CA VAL A 506 25.30 -7.52 5.47
C VAL A 506 25.03 -6.09 5.01
N PHE A 507 23.76 -5.64 5.08
CA PHE A 507 23.41 -4.25 4.79
C PHE A 507 24.14 -3.28 5.72
N HIS A 508 24.22 -3.59 7.01
CA HIS A 508 24.91 -2.77 8.00
C HIS A 508 26.43 -2.70 7.74
N ARG A 509 27.08 -3.83 7.46
CA ARG A 509 28.53 -3.88 7.18
C ARG A 509 28.93 -3.12 5.92
N LYS A 510 28.02 -3.03 4.96
CA LYS A 510 28.25 -2.35 3.67
C LYS A 510 27.53 -1.01 3.57
N TYR A 511 27.14 -0.48 4.71
CA TYR A 511 26.30 0.69 4.79
C TYR A 511 26.91 1.91 4.11
N PHE A 512 28.21 2.13 4.35
CA PHE A 512 28.95 3.25 3.78
C PHE A 512 28.99 3.18 2.25
N GLU A 513 29.34 2.02 1.68
CA GLU A 513 29.38 1.82 0.23
C GLU A 513 28.00 1.97 -0.41
N ILE A 514 26.95 1.49 0.26
CA ILE A 514 25.56 1.66 -0.17
C ILE A 514 25.20 3.14 -0.18
N SER A 515 25.48 3.86 0.90
CA SER A 515 25.18 5.28 1.03
C SER A 515 25.88 6.12 -0.03
N GLN A 516 27.18 5.88 -0.27
CA GLN A 516 27.93 6.57 -1.31
C GLN A 516 27.39 6.27 -2.71
N SER A 517 26.98 5.04 -2.99
CA SER A 517 26.44 4.67 -4.31
C SER A 517 25.02 5.20 -4.56
N LEU A 518 24.27 5.53 -3.50
CA LEU A 518 22.84 5.80 -3.59
C LEU A 518 22.49 7.01 -4.47
N PRO A 519 23.10 8.21 -4.32
CA PRO A 519 22.81 9.35 -5.19
C PRO A 519 23.03 9.03 -6.67
N HIS A 520 24.08 8.27 -6.98
CA HIS A 520 24.39 7.87 -8.35
C HIS A 520 23.40 6.85 -8.91
N ILE A 521 22.92 5.93 -8.08
CA ILE A 521 21.83 5.02 -8.43
C ILE A 521 20.55 5.80 -8.72
N ILE A 522 20.21 6.80 -7.88
CA ILE A 522 19.03 7.65 -8.09
C ILE A 522 19.12 8.36 -9.44
N ASN A 523 20.23 9.02 -9.74
CA ASN A 523 20.44 9.71 -11.02
C ASN A 523 20.38 8.75 -12.21
N LEU A 524 20.97 7.56 -12.08
CA LEU A 524 20.93 6.54 -13.13
C LEU A 524 19.50 6.11 -13.44
N VAL A 525 18.66 5.97 -12.41
CA VAL A 525 17.27 5.58 -12.63
C VAL A 525 16.43 6.74 -13.13
N GLN A 526 16.61 7.95 -12.60
CA GLN A 526 16.00 9.17 -13.15
C GLN A 526 16.29 9.29 -14.66
N SER A 527 17.53 9.08 -15.07
CA SER A 527 17.90 9.09 -16.49
C SER A 527 17.20 7.97 -17.28
N HIS A 528 17.08 6.75 -16.75
CA HIS A 528 16.31 5.68 -17.41
C HIS A 528 14.84 6.06 -17.59
N ILE A 529 14.25 6.66 -16.57
CA ILE A 529 12.86 7.12 -16.54
C ILE A 529 12.65 8.23 -17.57
N GLU A 530 13.53 9.22 -17.61
CA GLU A 530 13.50 10.29 -18.60
C GLU A 530 13.64 9.74 -20.03
N ASN A 531 14.56 8.79 -20.26
CA ASN A 531 14.75 8.17 -21.57
C ASN A 531 13.52 7.39 -22.05
N VAL A 532 12.75 6.81 -21.12
CA VAL A 532 11.49 6.14 -21.43
C VAL A 532 10.36 7.14 -21.66
N LEU A 533 10.34 8.25 -20.93
CA LEU A 533 9.32 9.29 -21.03
C LEU A 533 9.48 10.16 -22.28
N GLN A 534 10.70 10.41 -22.72
CA GLN A 534 10.96 11.35 -23.79
C GLN A 534 10.28 10.98 -25.12
N PRO A 535 10.33 9.72 -25.60
CA PRO A 535 9.60 9.30 -26.79
C PRO A 535 8.08 9.46 -26.63
N VAL A 536 7.57 9.21 -25.42
CA VAL A 536 6.15 9.31 -25.12
C VAL A 536 5.69 10.76 -25.11
N LYS A 537 6.48 11.67 -24.53
CA LYS A 537 6.24 13.12 -24.57
C LYS A 537 6.22 13.64 -26.00
N VAL A 538 7.20 13.22 -26.82
CA VAL A 538 7.27 13.57 -28.24
C VAL A 538 6.07 13.01 -29.01
N PHE A 539 5.65 11.78 -28.72
CA PHE A 539 4.47 11.17 -29.31
C PHE A 539 3.17 11.94 -28.99
N ILE A 540 2.95 12.31 -27.72
CA ILE A 540 1.80 13.12 -27.30
C ILE A 540 1.75 14.45 -28.07
N ASN A 541 2.90 15.10 -28.22
CA ASN A 541 2.98 16.39 -28.89
C ASN A 541 2.76 16.28 -30.42
N ASN A 542 3.02 15.11 -31.03
CA ASN A 542 2.94 14.92 -32.48
C ASN A 542 1.60 14.35 -32.99
N GLU A 543 0.89 13.49 -32.24
CA GLU A 543 -0.39 12.89 -32.68
C GLU A 543 -1.64 13.75 -32.36
N MET A 544 -1.53 15.07 -32.51
CA MET A 544 -2.58 16.05 -32.17
C MET A 544 -3.91 15.95 -32.97
N GLU A 545 -4.13 14.92 -33.78
CA GLU A 545 -5.40 14.68 -34.46
C GLU A 545 -5.92 13.25 -34.22
N CYS A 546 -6.79 13.13 -33.21
CA CYS A 546 -7.87 12.13 -33.12
C CYS A 546 -7.62 10.68 -32.65
N ASN A 547 -6.48 10.28 -32.07
CA ASN A 547 -6.41 8.95 -31.41
C ASN A 547 -5.76 9.00 -30.01
N MET A 548 -6.56 9.35 -29.01
CA MET A 548 -6.14 9.41 -27.60
C MET A 548 -5.88 8.04 -26.93
N VAL A 549 -6.00 6.92 -27.65
CA VAL A 549 -5.78 5.56 -27.12
C VAL A 549 -4.33 5.33 -26.67
N ASN A 550 -3.36 6.08 -27.20
CA ASN A 550 -1.94 5.92 -26.90
C ASN A 550 -1.41 6.85 -25.78
N LEU A 551 -2.28 7.63 -25.11
CA LEU A 551 -1.91 8.53 -24.00
C LEU A 551 -1.83 7.86 -22.62
N MET A 552 -2.01 6.54 -22.52
CA MET A 552 -1.95 5.82 -21.25
C MET A 552 -0.53 5.54 -20.73
N LEU A 553 0.44 5.29 -21.61
CA LEU A 553 1.84 5.12 -21.19
C LEU A 553 2.40 6.30 -20.36
N PRO A 554 2.22 7.58 -20.74
CA PRO A 554 2.70 8.73 -19.95
C PRO A 554 1.86 9.00 -18.71
N MET A 555 0.55 8.72 -18.75
CA MET A 555 -0.37 8.87 -17.63
C MET A 555 -0.05 7.89 -16.51
N SER A 556 0.07 6.60 -16.83
CA SER A 556 0.54 5.58 -15.90
C SER A 556 1.90 5.97 -15.34
N PHE A 557 2.79 6.55 -16.16
CA PHE A 557 4.16 6.88 -15.77
C PHE A 557 4.30 8.13 -14.87
N ILE A 558 3.54 9.21 -15.09
CA ILE A 558 3.50 10.37 -14.16
C ILE A 558 2.86 9.95 -12.83
N PHE A 559 1.87 9.06 -12.85
CA PHE A 559 1.27 8.50 -11.65
C PHE A 559 2.16 7.47 -10.95
N ILE A 560 2.91 6.67 -11.70
CA ILE A 560 3.95 5.75 -11.19
C ILE A 560 5.07 6.56 -10.56
N MET A 561 5.50 7.68 -11.15
CA MET A 561 6.50 8.59 -10.58
C MET A 561 6.02 9.26 -9.29
N LYS A 562 4.72 9.50 -9.15
CA LYS A 562 4.11 10.01 -7.91
C LYS A 562 3.93 8.96 -6.84
N SER A 563 3.41 7.80 -7.20
CA SER A 563 3.36 6.63 -6.32
C SER A 563 4.78 6.27 -5.88
N PHE A 564 5.76 6.42 -6.77
CA PHE A 564 7.18 6.26 -6.52
C PHE A 564 7.72 7.28 -5.51
N VAL A 565 7.52 8.59 -5.66
CA VAL A 565 8.00 9.58 -4.67
C VAL A 565 7.30 9.41 -3.32
N LEU A 566 6.02 9.01 -3.30
CA LEU A 566 5.25 8.96 -2.07
C LEU A 566 5.35 7.66 -1.29
N GLN A 567 5.24 6.51 -1.97
CA GLN A 567 5.34 5.21 -1.33
C GLN A 567 6.74 5.08 -0.71
N THR A 568 7.75 5.79 -1.26
CA THR A 568 9.17 5.77 -0.86
C THR A 568 9.48 6.14 0.61
N GLN A 569 8.49 6.73 1.26
CA GLN A 569 8.56 7.23 2.62
C GLN A 569 7.87 6.28 3.63
N LEU A 570 7.27 5.16 3.16
CA LEU A 570 6.53 4.17 3.97
C LEU A 570 7.41 3.01 4.47
N GLU A 571 8.28 2.44 3.61
CA GLU A 571 9.03 1.20 3.92
C GLU A 571 10.24 1.37 4.85
N LEU A 572 10.33 2.55 5.42
CA LEU A 572 11.58 3.10 5.88
C LEU A 572 11.46 3.65 7.29
N ASP A 573 10.23 4.00 7.67
CA ASP A 573 9.79 4.00 9.07
C ASP A 573 9.57 2.58 9.62
N LEU A 574 9.40 1.57 8.75
CA LEU A 574 9.25 0.16 9.12
C LEU A 574 10.49 -0.46 9.79
N SER A 575 11.69 0.04 9.43
CA SER A 575 12.96 -0.31 10.09
C SER A 575 13.13 0.34 11.47
N ARG A 576 12.39 1.43 11.75
CA ARG A 576 12.46 2.17 13.03
C ARG A 576 11.67 1.51 14.17
N ARG A 577 10.54 0.84 13.91
CA ARG A 577 9.63 0.35 14.97
C ARG A 577 9.70 -1.15 15.29
N THR A 578 10.27 -1.98 14.41
CA THR A 578 10.46 -3.42 14.71
C THR A 578 11.56 -3.69 15.75
N LYS A 579 12.42 -2.70 16.06
CA LYS A 579 13.52 -2.83 17.03
C LYS A 579 13.13 -2.73 18.51
N SER A 580 11.99 -2.14 18.88
CA SER A 580 11.66 -1.92 20.30
C SER A 580 10.92 -3.09 20.96
N ASN A 581 9.94 -3.71 20.28
CA ASN A 581 9.02 -4.64 20.97
C ASN A 581 9.26 -6.12 20.63
N ASN A 582 9.85 -6.44 19.47
CA ASN A 582 10.22 -7.82 19.13
C ASN A 582 11.60 -8.20 19.68
N MET A 583 12.46 -7.23 20.00
CA MET A 583 13.79 -7.51 20.59
C MET A 583 13.67 -7.99 22.04
N THR A 584 12.71 -7.58 22.85
CA THR A 584 12.56 -8.09 24.23
C THR A 584 12.06 -9.54 24.27
N PHE A 585 11.10 -9.90 23.40
CA PHE A 585 10.62 -11.30 23.30
C PHE A 585 11.61 -12.20 22.55
N LEU A 586 12.21 -11.75 21.44
CA LEU A 586 13.21 -12.56 20.73
C LEU A 586 14.53 -12.62 21.50
N SER A 587 14.95 -11.58 22.23
CA SER A 587 16.15 -11.67 23.09
C SER A 587 15.91 -12.55 24.31
N SER A 588 14.70 -12.57 24.90
CA SER A 588 14.37 -13.52 25.97
C SER A 588 14.27 -14.95 25.45
N LEU A 589 13.71 -15.16 24.26
CA LEU A 589 13.65 -16.46 23.59
C LEU A 589 15.03 -16.95 23.18
N THR A 590 15.89 -16.06 22.66
CA THR A 590 17.27 -16.39 22.28
C THR A 590 18.13 -16.66 23.51
N ARG A 591 18.00 -15.89 24.60
CA ARG A 591 18.65 -16.19 25.89
C ARG A 591 18.19 -17.51 26.49
N SER A 592 16.90 -17.81 26.42
CA SER A 592 16.35 -19.08 26.90
C SER A 592 16.82 -20.25 26.03
N MET A 593 16.93 -20.07 24.71
CA MET A 593 17.48 -21.08 23.81
C MET A 593 18.99 -21.28 24.00
N GLU A 594 19.76 -20.21 24.26
CA GLU A 594 21.19 -20.26 24.55
C GLU A 594 21.47 -20.92 25.91
N GLN A 595 20.66 -20.65 26.94
CA GLN A 595 20.75 -21.32 28.24
C GLN A 595 20.42 -22.82 28.14
N ASN A 596 19.38 -23.19 27.42
CA ASN A 596 19.03 -24.60 27.20
C ASN A 596 20.06 -25.34 26.33
N PHE A 597 20.70 -24.66 25.36
CA PHE A 597 21.78 -25.26 24.57
C PHE A 597 23.09 -25.41 25.35
N ALA A 598 23.34 -24.56 26.35
CA ALA A 598 24.50 -24.67 27.23
C ALA A 598 24.33 -25.77 28.28
N GLU A 599 23.10 -26.04 28.73
CA GLU A 599 22.77 -27.14 29.66
C GLU A 599 22.73 -28.52 28.99
N ASP A 600 22.49 -28.62 27.68
CA ASP A 600 22.51 -29.89 26.93
C ASP A 600 23.92 -30.25 26.38
N VAL A 601 24.91 -29.37 26.52
CA VAL A 601 26.31 -29.53 26.02
C VAL A 601 27.34 -29.61 27.16
N LEU A 602 26.91 -29.40 28.42
CA LEU A 602 27.63 -29.76 29.65
C LEU A 602 27.05 -31.03 30.24
#